data_AF-R7RZZ0-F1
#
_entry.id   AF-R7RZZ0-F1
#
_cell.length_a   1.000
_cell.length_b   1.000
_cell.length_c   1.000
_cell.angle_alpha   90.00
_cell.angle_beta   90.00
_cell.angle_gamma   90.00
#
_symmetry.space_group_name_H-M   'P 1'
#
loop_
_entity.id
_entity.type
_entity.pdbx_description
1 polymer ?
#
loop_
_entity_poly.entity_id
_entity_poly.type
_entity_poly.pdbx_seq_one_letter_code
_entity_poly.pdbx_strand_id
1 'polypeptide(L)'
;MLVDFDDKNDQAGWSESSMVFPSAVGPVGPLGVGELHNAHCDRCGRPIVGARYKCIDCPDWDSCHECFPGVYGIHPHKFVRVREAADYIRPPAGPARPPVHEATCDKCLNKVVGVRYKCTHPNCPDFDLCENCEALPDVHPTTHVMYKIRSARVATAPRPGTSIFCDRCENVILGVRWKCMHPACPDFDLCEICRLRPIPNHPANHPLAQYRTNPIRRTV
;
A
#
# COMPACT_ATOMS: atom_id res chain seq x y z
N MET A 1 67.57 14.40 15.88
CA MET A 1 67.05 13.39 16.82
C MET A 1 66.42 12.32 15.96
N LEU A 2 67.17 11.25 15.73
CA LEU A 2 66.79 10.05 15.00
C LEU A 2 66.03 9.14 15.97
N VAL A 3 64.98 8.47 15.49
CA VAL A 3 64.92 7.01 15.54
C VAL A 3 64.29 6.55 14.23
N ASP A 4 65.13 5.84 13.47
CA ASP A 4 64.86 5.14 12.21
C ASP A 4 64.35 3.70 12.48
N PHE A 5 64.11 3.00 11.35
CA PHE A 5 64.07 1.55 11.11
C PHE A 5 62.70 0.85 11.25
N ASP A 6 62.21 0.07 10.28
CA ASP A 6 62.66 -0.18 8.90
C ASP A 6 61.59 -0.97 8.12
N ASP A 7 61.80 -0.95 6.80
CA ASP A 7 61.27 -1.75 5.70
C ASP A 7 60.72 -3.18 5.93
N LYS A 8 59.67 -3.51 5.16
CA LYS A 8 59.49 -4.69 4.27
C LYS A 8 58.00 -4.85 3.92
N ASN A 9 57.55 -4.45 2.74
CA ASN A 9 57.70 -5.10 1.43
C ASN A 9 56.91 -6.41 1.24
N ASP A 10 56.03 -6.34 0.23
CA ASP A 10 55.58 -7.38 -0.71
C ASP A 10 54.65 -8.54 -0.30
N GLN A 11 53.53 -8.56 -1.04
CA GLN A 11 53.04 -9.68 -1.88
C GLN A 11 53.12 -11.11 -1.31
N ALA A 12 51.95 -11.64 -0.94
CA ALA A 12 51.53 -13.03 -1.19
C ALA A 12 50.05 -13.12 -0.78
N GLY A 13 49.12 -13.57 -1.62
CA GLY A 13 49.00 -14.99 -1.91
C GLY A 13 48.11 -15.64 -0.84
N TRP A 14 46.79 -15.41 -0.89
CA TRP A 14 45.86 -16.15 -0.03
C TRP A 14 45.59 -17.50 -0.66
N SER A 15 46.38 -18.49 -0.25
CA SER A 15 46.17 -19.91 -0.51
C SER A 15 44.89 -20.40 0.16
N GLU A 16 44.09 -21.15 -0.59
CA GLU A 16 43.02 -22.02 -0.09
C GLU A 16 43.58 -23.08 0.85
N SER A 17 43.51 -22.86 2.17
CA SER A 17 43.34 -23.92 3.16
C SER A 17 43.17 -23.36 4.57
N SER A 18 42.22 -23.95 5.28
CA SER A 18 42.07 -23.89 6.74
C SER A 18 41.40 -22.64 7.32
N MET A 19 40.07 -22.56 7.19
CA MET A 19 39.23 -22.00 8.25
C MET A 19 38.16 -23.03 8.62
N VAL A 20 38.37 -23.63 9.79
CA VAL A 20 37.41 -24.52 10.46
C VAL A 20 36.25 -23.65 10.93
N PHE A 21 35.09 -23.79 10.30
CA PHE A 21 33.85 -23.21 10.81
C PHE A 21 33.38 -24.03 12.03
N PRO A 22 33.02 -23.41 13.16
CA PRO A 22 32.42 -24.13 14.27
C PRO A 22 31.08 -24.71 13.81
N SER A 23 31.08 -26.02 13.64
CA SER A 23 29.90 -26.83 13.38
C SER A 23 29.04 -26.86 14.65
N ALA A 24 28.03 -26.00 14.68
CA ALA A 24 26.90 -26.14 15.59
C ALA A 24 25.63 -26.27 14.74
N VAL A 25 25.59 -27.33 13.93
CA VAL A 25 24.33 -27.89 13.47
C VAL A 25 23.66 -28.46 14.72
N GLY A 26 22.73 -27.69 15.30
CA GLY A 26 21.82 -28.20 16.33
C GLY A 26 21.13 -29.47 15.82
N PRO A 27 20.66 -30.36 16.72
CA PRO A 27 20.17 -31.67 16.34
C PRO A 27 19.09 -31.53 15.26
N VAL A 28 19.38 -32.11 14.09
CA VAL A 28 18.40 -32.30 13.02
C VAL A 28 17.35 -33.25 13.61
N GLY A 29 16.23 -32.67 14.03
CA GLY A 29 15.04 -33.42 14.39
C GLY A 29 14.63 -34.33 13.22
N PRO A 30 13.92 -35.43 13.50
CA PRO A 30 13.68 -36.49 12.53
C PRO A 30 13.03 -35.97 11.25
N LEU A 31 13.51 -36.52 10.14
CA LEU A 31 13.05 -36.28 8.77
C LEU A 31 11.54 -36.60 8.65
N GLY A 32 10.74 -35.57 8.36
CA GLY A 32 9.27 -35.63 8.21
C GLY A 32 8.58 -35.49 9.57
N VAL A 33 7.94 -34.36 9.89
CA VAL A 33 6.73 -33.86 9.23
C VAL A 33 6.78 -32.33 9.27
N GLY A 34 6.97 -31.68 8.11
CA GLY A 34 6.71 -30.24 8.03
C GLY A 34 5.20 -30.01 8.21
N GLU A 35 4.81 -29.02 9.02
CA GLU A 35 3.40 -28.71 9.18
C GLU A 35 2.77 -28.39 7.81
N LEU A 36 1.64 -29.02 7.52
CA LEU A 36 0.88 -28.73 6.31
C LEU A 36 0.09 -27.45 6.54
N HIS A 37 0.48 -26.39 5.85
CA HIS A 37 -0.33 -25.18 5.85
C HIS A 37 -1.51 -25.31 4.89
N ASN A 38 -2.66 -24.77 5.29
CA ASN A 38 -3.80 -24.58 4.40
C ASN A 38 -3.55 -23.41 3.42
N ALA A 39 -2.53 -23.56 2.57
CA ALA A 39 -2.11 -22.61 1.54
C ALA A 39 -1.27 -23.28 0.47
N HIS A 40 -1.28 -22.70 -0.72
CA HIS A 40 -0.52 -23.14 -1.88
C HIS A 40 0.56 -22.11 -2.19
N CYS A 41 1.70 -22.55 -2.70
CA CYS A 41 2.76 -21.66 -3.15
C CYS A 41 2.39 -21.05 -4.51
N ASP A 42 2.32 -19.72 -4.62
CA ASP A 42 1.97 -19.04 -5.88
C ASP A 42 3.00 -19.23 -6.99
N ARG A 43 4.24 -19.60 -6.63
CA ARG A 43 5.31 -19.83 -7.61
C ARG A 43 5.26 -21.22 -8.25
N CYS A 44 5.01 -22.27 -7.47
CA CYS A 44 5.05 -23.66 -7.95
C CYS A 44 3.69 -24.39 -7.91
N GLY A 45 2.65 -23.76 -7.37
CA GLY A 45 1.30 -24.29 -7.23
C GLY A 45 1.12 -25.40 -6.18
N ARG A 46 2.21 -25.89 -5.58
CA ARG A 46 2.17 -27.01 -4.63
C ARG A 46 1.65 -26.56 -3.25
N PRO A 47 0.98 -27.44 -2.50
CA PRO A 47 0.63 -27.16 -1.10
C PRO A 47 1.90 -26.94 -0.28
N ILE A 48 1.85 -26.01 0.66
CA ILE A 48 3.03 -25.64 1.46
C ILE A 48 3.17 -26.57 2.65
N VAL A 49 4.29 -27.30 2.69
CA VAL A 49 4.69 -28.18 3.79
C VAL A 49 5.96 -27.61 4.44
N GLY A 50 5.95 -27.48 5.76
CA GLY A 50 7.04 -26.83 6.49
C GLY A 50 6.93 -25.31 6.44
N ALA A 51 8.04 -24.57 6.30
CA ALA A 51 7.99 -23.11 6.40
C ALA A 51 7.20 -22.45 5.25
N ARG A 52 6.15 -21.71 5.60
CA ARG A 52 5.39 -20.83 4.72
C ARG A 52 5.91 -19.40 4.79
N TYR A 53 6.17 -18.80 3.63
CA TYR A 53 6.61 -17.42 3.51
C TYR A 53 5.48 -16.58 2.94
N LYS A 54 4.78 -15.87 3.83
CA LYS A 54 3.62 -15.06 3.47
C LYS A 54 4.02 -13.62 3.20
N CYS A 55 3.56 -13.07 2.09
CA CYS A 55 3.68 -11.63 1.82
C CYS A 55 2.79 -10.85 2.80
N ILE A 56 3.33 -9.79 3.40
CA ILE A 56 2.57 -8.90 4.29
C ILE A 56 1.87 -7.77 3.54
N ASP A 57 2.31 -7.50 2.31
CA ASP A 57 1.77 -6.45 1.47
C ASP A 57 0.60 -6.97 0.61
N CYS A 58 0.57 -8.28 0.34
CA CYS A 58 -0.42 -8.94 -0.52
C CYS A 58 -1.34 -9.91 0.25
N PRO A 59 -2.66 -9.94 -0.05
CA PRO A 59 -3.64 -10.77 0.65
C PRO A 59 -3.35 -12.26 0.61
N ASP A 60 -3.00 -12.77 -0.57
CA ASP A 60 -2.99 -14.21 -0.86
C ASP A 60 -1.67 -14.70 -1.45
N TRP A 61 -0.61 -13.89 -1.40
CA TRP A 61 0.69 -14.32 -1.91
C TRP A 61 1.50 -15.07 -0.85
N ASP A 62 1.87 -16.31 -1.17
CA ASP A 62 2.59 -17.26 -0.35
C ASP A 62 3.66 -18.01 -1.16
N SER A 63 4.81 -18.30 -0.54
CA SER A 63 5.83 -19.18 -1.11
C SER A 63 6.26 -20.27 -0.15
N CYS A 64 6.55 -21.46 -0.71
CA CYS A 64 7.19 -22.53 0.04
C CYS A 64 8.68 -22.25 0.25
N HIS A 65 9.29 -22.96 1.19
CA HIS A 65 10.71 -22.84 1.49
C HIS A 65 11.63 -23.01 0.29
N GLU A 66 11.33 -23.96 -0.60
CA GLU A 66 12.14 -24.22 -1.81
C GLU A 66 12.06 -23.07 -2.81
N CYS A 67 10.90 -22.41 -2.90
CA CYS A 67 10.69 -21.31 -3.82
C CYS A 67 11.24 -19.98 -3.30
N PHE A 68 11.34 -19.82 -1.97
CA PHE A 68 11.70 -18.56 -1.31
C PHE A 68 13.02 -17.92 -1.78
N PRO A 69 14.13 -18.66 -2.00
CA PRO A 69 15.40 -18.06 -2.40
C PRO A 69 15.35 -17.21 -3.67
N GLY A 70 14.39 -17.46 -4.58
CA GLY A 70 14.22 -16.72 -5.82
C GLY A 70 13.05 -15.73 -5.81
N VAL A 71 12.41 -15.50 -4.67
CA VAL A 71 11.15 -14.74 -4.61
C VAL A 71 11.34 -13.27 -4.91
N TYR A 72 12.39 -12.63 -4.39
CA TYR A 72 12.60 -11.19 -4.61
C TYR A 72 12.84 -10.82 -6.08
N GLY A 73 13.20 -11.79 -6.94
CA GLY A 73 13.31 -11.57 -8.38
C GLY A 73 11.97 -11.50 -9.12
N ILE A 74 10.89 -11.98 -8.50
CA ILE A 74 9.55 -12.04 -9.11
C ILE A 74 8.47 -11.38 -8.26
N HIS A 75 8.74 -11.12 -6.98
CA HIS A 75 7.80 -10.55 -6.03
C HIS A 75 8.58 -9.76 -4.96
N PRO A 76 8.92 -8.49 -5.23
CA PRO A 76 9.83 -7.68 -4.41
C PRO A 76 9.13 -7.05 -3.19
N HIS A 77 8.43 -7.85 -2.38
CA HIS A 77 7.68 -7.42 -1.20
C HIS A 77 8.27 -7.96 0.10
N LYS A 78 7.69 -7.59 1.25
CA LYS A 78 8.14 -8.06 2.56
C LYS A 78 7.45 -9.38 2.92
N PHE A 79 8.22 -10.29 3.50
CA PHE A 79 7.74 -11.62 3.89
C PHE A 79 7.86 -11.87 5.38
N VAL A 80 6.85 -12.55 5.92
CA VAL A 80 6.91 -13.18 7.23
C VAL A 80 7.04 -14.69 7.05
N ARG A 81 7.96 -15.30 7.80
CA ARG A 81 8.07 -16.76 7.90
C ARG A 81 7.09 -17.26 8.95
N VAL A 82 6.09 -18.00 8.50
CA VAL A 82 5.13 -18.72 9.34
C VAL A 82 5.64 -20.15 9.48
N ARG A 83 5.89 -20.59 10.72
CA ARG A 83 6.32 -21.97 11.00
C ARG A 83 5.13 -22.84 11.31
N GLU A 84 4.22 -22.33 12.15
CA GLU A 84 3.00 -23.01 12.53
C GLU A 84 1.78 -22.20 12.09
N ALA A 85 0.67 -22.85 11.74
CA ALA A 85 -0.55 -22.16 11.31
C ALA A 85 -1.07 -21.21 12.41
N ALA A 86 -0.84 -21.55 13.68
CA ALA A 86 -1.18 -20.72 14.83
C ALA A 86 -0.38 -19.41 14.93
N ASP A 87 0.85 -19.37 14.40
CA ASP A 87 1.67 -18.15 14.38
C ASP A 87 1.06 -17.06 13.50
N TYR A 88 0.23 -17.46 12.52
CA TYR A 88 -0.42 -16.52 11.61
C TYR A 88 -1.78 -16.06 12.15
N ILE A 89 -1.72 -15.13 13.10
CA ILE A 89 -2.89 -14.49 13.70
C ILE A 89 -3.56 -13.58 12.66
N ARG A 90 -4.68 -14.04 12.08
CA ARG A 90 -5.54 -13.17 11.27
C ARG A 90 -6.46 -12.36 12.20
N PRO A 91 -6.75 -11.09 11.85
CA PRO A 91 -7.88 -10.40 12.46
C PRO A 91 -9.15 -11.25 12.30
N PRO A 92 -10.05 -11.27 13.30
CA PRO A 92 -11.37 -11.85 13.11
C PRO A 92 -11.98 -11.27 11.84
N ALA A 93 -12.62 -12.12 11.03
CA ALA A 93 -13.09 -11.82 9.68
C ALA A 93 -13.56 -10.37 9.58
N GLY A 94 -12.88 -9.60 8.72
CA GLY A 94 -13.21 -8.20 8.45
C GLY A 94 -14.65 -8.03 7.95
N PRO A 95 -15.07 -6.83 7.54
CA PRO A 95 -16.43 -6.64 7.03
C PRO A 95 -16.78 -7.73 6.02
N ALA A 96 -17.92 -8.40 6.23
CA ALA A 96 -18.33 -9.60 5.51
C ALA A 96 -18.38 -9.43 3.98
N ARG A 97 -18.32 -8.19 3.50
CA ARG A 97 -18.09 -7.85 2.10
C ARG A 97 -16.94 -6.85 1.97
N PRO A 98 -15.93 -7.14 1.14
CA PRO A 98 -14.88 -6.18 0.83
C PRO A 98 -15.47 -4.93 0.15
N PRO A 99 -14.91 -3.73 0.40
CA PRO A 99 -15.38 -2.50 -0.22
C PRO A 99 -15.23 -2.56 -1.74
N VAL A 100 -16.26 -2.10 -2.46
CA VAL A 100 -16.25 -2.04 -3.92
C VAL A 100 -16.04 -0.58 -4.34
N HIS A 101 -14.94 -0.31 -5.04
CA HIS A 101 -14.63 1.04 -5.50
C HIS A 101 -15.26 1.30 -6.88
N GLU A 102 -15.74 2.54 -7.09
CA GLU A 102 -16.06 3.06 -8.42
C GLU A 102 -14.75 3.38 -9.17
N ALA A 103 -13.98 2.33 -9.47
CA ALA A 103 -12.76 2.35 -10.26
C ALA A 103 -12.50 0.98 -10.87
N THR A 104 -11.82 1.00 -12.01
CA THR A 104 -11.39 -0.18 -12.74
C THR A 104 -9.87 -0.27 -12.64
N CYS A 105 -9.34 -1.47 -12.48
CA CYS A 105 -7.90 -1.69 -12.51
C CYS A 105 -7.39 -1.54 -13.95
N ASP A 106 -6.41 -0.68 -14.19
CA ASP A 106 -5.83 -0.45 -15.53
C ASP A 106 -5.05 -1.66 -16.06
N LYS A 107 -4.63 -2.58 -15.18
CA LYS A 107 -3.88 -3.78 -15.58
C LYS A 107 -4.78 -4.95 -15.97
N CYS A 108 -5.80 -5.27 -15.17
CA CYS A 108 -6.67 -6.43 -15.39
C CYS A 108 -8.08 -6.08 -15.86
N LEU A 109 -8.40 -4.79 -15.97
CA LEU A 109 -9.69 -4.24 -16.43
C LEU A 109 -10.91 -4.66 -15.59
N ASN A 110 -10.68 -5.27 -14.43
CA ASN A 110 -11.73 -5.64 -13.48
C ASN A 110 -12.04 -4.48 -12.54
N LYS A 111 -13.29 -4.44 -12.04
CA LYS A 111 -13.69 -3.49 -10.99
C LYS A 111 -12.85 -3.74 -9.73
N VAL A 112 -12.37 -2.67 -9.10
CA VAL A 112 -11.53 -2.77 -7.92
C VAL A 112 -12.39 -3.11 -6.69
N VAL A 113 -12.17 -4.31 -6.15
CA VAL A 113 -12.79 -4.82 -4.92
C VAL A 113 -11.70 -4.99 -3.86
N GLY A 114 -11.96 -4.57 -2.62
CA GLY A 114 -10.96 -4.54 -1.56
C GLY A 114 -10.18 -3.22 -1.57
N VAL A 115 -8.85 -3.30 -1.65
CA VAL A 115 -7.99 -2.12 -1.66
C VAL A 115 -7.82 -1.57 -3.08
N ARG A 116 -7.97 -0.25 -3.24
CA ARG A 116 -7.62 0.50 -4.47
C ARG A 116 -6.28 1.19 -4.31
N TYR A 117 -5.39 1.02 -5.29
CA TYR A 117 -4.12 1.72 -5.38
C TYR A 117 -4.19 2.77 -6.46
N LYS A 118 -4.09 4.05 -6.10
CA LYS A 118 -4.21 5.16 -7.05
C LYS A 118 -2.88 5.87 -7.26
N CYS A 119 -2.42 5.97 -8.50
CA CYS A 119 -1.29 6.83 -8.84
C CYS A 119 -1.70 8.30 -8.85
N THR A 120 -0.84 9.17 -8.31
CA THR A 120 -1.02 10.63 -8.34
C THR A 120 0.02 11.34 -9.17
N HIS A 121 0.85 10.59 -9.90
CA HIS A 121 1.86 11.19 -10.76
C HIS A 121 1.19 11.95 -11.92
N PRO A 122 1.63 13.18 -12.26
CA PRO A 122 1.01 13.99 -13.33
C PRO A 122 0.93 13.28 -14.68
N ASN A 123 1.88 12.41 -14.98
CA ASN A 123 1.94 11.67 -16.24
C ASN A 123 1.03 10.43 -16.27
N CYS A 124 0.32 10.13 -15.18
CA CYS A 124 -0.54 8.97 -15.04
C CYS A 124 -1.96 9.41 -14.63
N PRO A 125 -2.69 10.09 -15.54
CA PRO A 125 -4.03 10.56 -15.27
C PRO A 125 -4.96 9.36 -15.03
N ASP A 126 -5.52 9.31 -13.83
CA ASP A 126 -6.48 8.30 -13.38
C ASP A 126 -5.99 6.85 -13.31
N PHE A 127 -4.68 6.60 -13.19
CA PHE A 127 -4.17 5.23 -13.11
C PHE A 127 -4.47 4.58 -11.74
N ASP A 128 -5.13 3.43 -11.77
CA ASP A 128 -5.59 2.64 -10.64
C ASP A 128 -5.24 1.16 -10.78
N LEU A 129 -4.77 0.55 -9.69
CA LEU A 129 -4.53 -0.89 -9.60
C LEU A 129 -5.39 -1.50 -8.50
N CYS A 130 -5.84 -2.74 -8.74
CA CYS A 130 -6.34 -3.59 -7.66
C CYS A 130 -5.17 -4.20 -6.89
N GLU A 131 -5.46 -4.71 -5.69
CA GLU A 131 -4.46 -5.31 -4.81
C GLU A 131 -3.68 -6.47 -5.45
N ASN A 132 -4.34 -7.30 -6.27
CA ASN A 132 -3.67 -8.39 -6.98
C ASN A 132 -2.72 -7.88 -8.08
N CYS A 133 -3.05 -6.78 -8.75
CA CYS A 133 -2.19 -6.24 -9.80
C CYS A 133 -1.04 -5.44 -9.22
N GLU A 134 -1.24 -4.75 -8.09
CA GLU A 134 -0.15 -4.07 -7.38
C GLU A 134 0.91 -5.06 -6.85
N ALA A 135 0.51 -6.30 -6.54
CA ALA A 135 1.41 -7.38 -6.16
C ALA A 135 2.38 -7.85 -7.25
N LEU A 136 2.11 -7.54 -8.52
CA LEU A 136 2.91 -8.00 -9.64
C LEU A 136 4.09 -7.06 -9.91
N PRO A 137 5.28 -7.58 -10.28
CA PRO A 137 6.41 -6.74 -10.65
C PRO A 137 6.12 -5.96 -11.94
N ASP A 138 6.71 -4.77 -12.05
CA ASP A 138 6.76 -3.95 -13.26
C ASP A 138 5.40 -3.65 -13.93
N VAL A 139 4.31 -3.64 -13.15
CA VAL A 139 2.99 -3.23 -13.65
C VAL A 139 2.85 -1.71 -13.81
N HIS A 140 3.67 -0.96 -13.08
CA HIS A 140 3.71 0.49 -13.09
C HIS A 140 5.11 0.95 -12.63
N PRO A 141 5.62 2.11 -13.09
CA PRO A 141 6.91 2.61 -12.63
C PRO A 141 6.97 2.73 -11.11
N THR A 142 7.95 2.09 -10.49
CA THR A 142 8.16 2.09 -9.03
C THR A 142 8.53 3.48 -8.48
N THR A 143 8.92 4.40 -9.36
CA THR A 143 9.14 5.82 -9.04
C THR A 143 7.84 6.58 -8.80
N HIS A 144 6.70 6.06 -9.24
CA HIS A 144 5.40 6.71 -9.04
C HIS A 144 4.77 6.26 -7.72
N VAL A 145 4.60 7.21 -6.80
CA VAL A 145 3.93 6.95 -5.52
C VAL A 145 2.45 6.62 -5.76
N MET A 146 2.01 5.48 -5.25
CA MET A 146 0.61 5.05 -5.27
C MET A 146 -0.02 5.13 -3.88
N TYR A 147 -1.22 5.71 -3.78
CA TYR A 147 -1.99 5.79 -2.54
C TYR A 147 -2.83 4.55 -2.33
N LYS A 148 -2.72 3.94 -1.14
CA LYS A 148 -3.54 2.80 -0.70
C LYS A 148 -4.87 3.27 -0.11
N ILE A 149 -5.96 3.08 -0.84
CA ILE A 149 -7.32 3.47 -0.47
C ILE A 149 -8.09 2.21 -0.04
N ARG A 150 -8.25 2.04 1.28
CA ARG A 150 -8.87 0.83 1.89
C ARG A 150 -10.38 0.89 2.01
N SER A 151 -10.94 2.09 2.02
CA SER A 151 -12.38 2.29 2.04
C SER A 151 -12.78 2.75 0.66
N ALA A 152 -13.64 1.98 -0.01
CA ALA A 152 -14.53 2.57 -0.98
C ALA A 152 -15.18 3.73 -0.24
N ARG A 153 -15.13 4.94 -0.78
CA ARG A 153 -15.96 6.01 -0.23
C ARG A 153 -17.34 5.40 -0.21
N VAL A 154 -17.83 5.04 0.98
CA VAL A 154 -19.24 4.82 1.16
C VAL A 154 -19.73 6.19 0.75
N ALA A 155 -20.42 6.26 -0.38
CA ALA A 155 -21.47 7.23 -0.47
C ALA A 155 -22.39 6.85 0.70
N THR A 156 -22.02 7.28 1.92
CA THR A 156 -23.01 7.77 2.84
C THR A 156 -23.64 8.80 1.95
N ALA A 157 -24.79 8.42 1.39
CA ALA A 157 -25.69 9.34 0.75
C ALA A 157 -25.62 10.61 1.59
N PRO A 158 -25.46 11.79 0.98
CA PRO A 158 -25.52 13.03 1.73
C PRO A 158 -26.68 12.88 2.69
N ARG A 159 -26.43 13.01 4.00
CA ARG A 159 -27.51 12.93 4.99
C ARG A 159 -28.66 13.75 4.41
N PRO A 160 -29.87 13.19 4.23
CA PRO A 160 -30.97 13.97 3.74
C PRO A 160 -31.13 15.18 4.68
N GLY A 161 -30.79 16.38 4.21
CA GLY A 161 -31.07 17.63 4.92
C GLY A 161 -29.90 18.43 5.54
N THR A 162 -28.62 18.08 5.41
CA THR A 162 -27.56 19.05 5.81
C THR A 162 -27.16 19.94 4.64
N SER A 163 -27.83 21.09 4.52
CA SER A 163 -27.39 22.18 3.65
C SER A 163 -25.98 22.60 4.06
N ILE A 164 -25.07 22.69 3.09
CA ILE A 164 -23.69 23.15 3.30
C ILE A 164 -23.69 24.65 3.00
N PHE A 165 -23.22 25.47 3.95
CA PHE A 165 -23.20 26.92 3.84
C PHE A 165 -21.83 27.41 3.39
N CYS A 166 -21.81 28.56 2.71
CA CYS A 166 -20.58 29.27 2.37
C CYS A 166 -20.15 30.12 3.57
N ASP A 167 -18.95 29.94 4.10
CA ASP A 167 -18.45 30.72 5.26
C ASP A 167 -18.29 32.22 4.97
N ARG A 168 -18.33 32.62 3.69
CA ARG A 168 -18.19 34.02 3.27
C ARG A 168 -19.51 34.75 3.08
N CYS A 169 -20.52 34.08 2.52
CA CYS A 169 -21.80 34.71 2.18
C CYS A 169 -22.99 34.09 2.90
N GLU A 170 -22.76 33.10 3.76
CA GLU A 170 -23.74 32.38 4.59
C GLU A 170 -24.90 31.75 3.82
N ASN A 171 -24.82 31.75 2.48
CA ASN A 171 -25.81 31.12 1.63
C ASN A 171 -25.50 29.63 1.47
N VAL A 172 -26.55 28.84 1.21
CA VAL A 172 -26.40 27.43 0.84
C VAL A 172 -25.60 27.33 -0.45
N ILE A 173 -24.56 26.50 -0.45
CA ILE A 173 -23.76 26.20 -1.63
C ILE A 173 -24.58 25.28 -2.53
N LEU A 174 -24.94 25.79 -3.71
CA LEU A 174 -25.61 25.04 -4.76
C LEU A 174 -24.62 24.78 -5.90
N GLY A 175 -24.61 23.57 -6.45
CA GLY A 175 -23.73 23.19 -7.55
C GLY A 175 -22.30 22.83 -7.12
N VAL A 176 -21.43 23.81 -6.89
CA VAL A 176 -19.99 23.58 -6.65
C VAL A 176 -19.57 24.10 -5.26
N ARG A 177 -19.05 23.18 -4.43
CA ARG A 177 -18.44 23.44 -3.13
C ARG A 177 -16.92 23.45 -3.24
N TRP A 178 -16.30 24.49 -2.71
CA TRP A 178 -14.86 24.62 -2.59
C TRP A 178 -14.45 24.48 -1.13
N LYS A 179 -13.81 23.36 -0.77
CA LYS A 179 -13.40 23.06 0.61
C LYS A 179 -11.91 23.31 0.80
N CYS A 180 -11.52 23.95 1.89
CA CYS A 180 -10.12 24.04 2.29
C CYS A 180 -9.57 22.69 2.74
N MET A 181 -8.38 22.34 2.25
CA MET A 181 -7.68 21.10 2.60
C MET A 181 -6.59 21.31 3.66
N HIS A 182 -6.42 22.54 4.15
CA HIS A 182 -5.46 22.83 5.21
C HIS A 182 -6.01 22.35 6.57
N PRO A 183 -5.24 21.62 7.38
CA PRO A 183 -5.70 21.10 8.68
C PRO A 183 -6.20 22.17 9.66
N ALA A 184 -5.72 23.41 9.54
CA ALA A 184 -6.18 24.54 10.34
C ALA A 184 -7.57 25.09 9.94
N CYS A 185 -8.18 24.59 8.85
CA CYS A 185 -9.44 25.07 8.31
C CYS A 185 -10.40 23.90 7.96
N PRO A 186 -10.74 23.03 8.93
CA PRO A 186 -11.42 21.76 8.68
C PRO A 186 -12.84 21.93 8.13
N ASP A 187 -13.52 23.04 8.42
CA ASP A 187 -14.91 23.32 8.03
C ASP A 187 -15.05 24.47 7.03
N PHE A 188 -13.94 24.94 6.44
CA PHE A 188 -13.99 26.09 5.54
C PHE A 188 -14.46 25.72 4.13
N ASP A 189 -15.64 26.20 3.76
CA ASP A 189 -16.38 25.95 2.54
C ASP A 189 -16.79 27.24 1.83
N LEU A 190 -16.49 27.34 0.53
CA LEU A 190 -16.84 28.47 -0.31
C LEU A 190 -17.73 28.04 -1.49
N CYS A 191 -18.68 28.90 -1.85
CA CYS A 191 -19.37 28.78 -3.13
C CYS A 191 -18.47 29.23 -4.28
N GLU A 192 -18.87 28.87 -5.51
CA GLU A 192 -18.15 29.23 -6.74
C GLU A 192 -17.88 30.72 -6.87
N ILE A 193 -18.84 31.57 -6.51
CA ILE A 193 -18.71 33.03 -6.58
C ILE A 193 -17.71 33.56 -5.54
N CYS A 194 -17.75 33.02 -4.32
CA CYS A 194 -16.94 33.49 -3.21
C CYS A 194 -15.47 33.09 -3.33
N ARG A 195 -15.16 31.98 -4.00
CA ARG A 195 -13.79 31.57 -4.34
C ARG A 195 -13.07 32.58 -5.23
N LEU A 196 -13.78 33.25 -6.13
CA LEU A 196 -13.18 34.14 -7.14
C LEU A 196 -12.71 35.48 -6.57
N ARG A 197 -12.98 35.75 -5.29
CA ARG A 197 -12.60 36.98 -4.59
C ARG A 197 -11.56 36.68 -3.50
N PRO A 198 -10.71 37.65 -3.14
CA PRO A 198 -9.81 37.52 -1.99
C PRO A 198 -10.60 37.08 -0.75
N ILE A 199 -10.16 36.03 -0.08
CA ILE A 199 -10.92 35.42 1.00
C ILE A 199 -10.61 36.18 2.30
N PRO A 200 -11.57 36.92 2.89
CA PRO A 200 -11.35 37.64 4.13
C PRO A 200 -11.13 36.61 5.23
N ASN A 201 -10.12 36.84 6.07
CA ASN A 201 -9.83 35.97 7.22
C ASN A 201 -9.48 34.51 6.87
N HIS A 202 -8.97 34.25 5.66
CA HIS A 202 -8.41 32.95 5.29
C HIS A 202 -7.13 33.11 4.47
N PRO A 203 -6.05 32.38 4.79
CA PRO A 203 -4.79 32.48 4.06
C PRO A 203 -4.94 32.09 2.58
N ALA A 204 -4.40 32.91 1.68
CA ALA A 204 -4.48 32.68 0.23
C ALA A 204 -3.64 31.47 -0.25
N ASN A 205 -2.68 31.02 0.55
CA ASN A 205 -1.80 29.88 0.26
C ASN A 205 -2.43 28.52 0.60
N HIS A 206 -3.61 28.50 1.23
CA HIS A 206 -4.29 27.26 1.57
C HIS A 206 -4.97 26.63 0.33
N PRO A 207 -4.73 25.34 0.05
CA PRO A 207 -5.30 24.67 -1.13
C PRO A 207 -6.82 24.41 -0.98
N LEU A 208 -7.57 24.71 -2.03
CA LEU A 208 -9.02 24.47 -2.12
C LEU A 208 -9.33 23.31 -3.09
N ALA A 209 -10.10 22.32 -2.61
CA ALA A 209 -10.59 21.21 -3.42
C ALA A 209 -12.04 21.43 -3.88
N GLN A 210 -12.36 21.00 -5.10
CA GLN A 210 -13.69 21.14 -5.72
C GLN A 210 -14.55 19.89 -5.49
N TYR A 211 -15.78 20.08 -5.04
CA TYR A 211 -16.79 19.04 -4.88
C TYR A 211 -18.09 19.46 -5.56
N ARG A 212 -18.71 18.54 -6.32
CA ARG A 212 -20.05 18.77 -6.89
C ARG A 212 -21.11 18.43 -5.83
N THR A 213 -21.92 19.40 -5.44
CA THR A 213 -23.10 19.22 -4.59
C THR A 213 -24.31 18.99 -5.49
N ASN A 214 -25.00 17.87 -5.34
CA ASN A 214 -26.23 17.61 -6.10
C ASN A 214 -27.31 18.61 -5.66
N PRO A 215 -28.05 19.24 -6.59
CA PRO A 215 -29.19 20.07 -6.20
C PRO A 215 -30.19 19.19 -5.42
N ILE A 216 -30.64 19.69 -4.26
CA ILE A 216 -31.73 19.09 -3.51
C ILE A 216 -32.90 18.96 -4.48
N ARG A 217 -33.29 17.73 -4.84
CA ARG A 217 -34.56 17.50 -5.52
C ARG A 217 -35.64 18.00 -4.56
N ARG A 218 -36.20 19.18 -4.85
CA ARG A 218 -37.47 19.60 -4.25
C ARG A 218 -38.48 18.55 -4.67
N THR A 219 -38.83 17.64 -3.78
CA THR A 219 -40.10 16.92 -3.86
C THR A 219 -41.18 17.98 -3.76
N VAL A 220 -41.88 18.19 -4.87
CA VAL A 220 -43.15 18.92 -4.94
C VAL A 220 -44.20 18.08 -4.24
#